data_AF-B1M228-F1
#
_entry.id   AF-B1M228-F1
#
_cell.length_a   1.000
_cell.length_b   1.000
_cell.length_c   1.000
_cell.angle_alpha   90.00
_cell.angle_beta   90.00
_cell.angle_gamma   90.00
#
_symmetry.space_group_name_H-M   'P 1'
#
loop_
_entity.id
_entity.type
_entity.pdbx_description
1 polymer ?
#
loop_
_entity_poly.entity_id
_entity_poly.type
_entity_poly.pdbx_seq_one_letter_code
_entity_poly.pdbx_strand_id
1 'polypeptide(L)' 'MPPDEDLHKVRDRLRSAWATRRVCGLVAVAMALRVDRLIALDGAGRLRREDALRMALEAEAVALCVRPLPLP' A
#
# COMPACT_ATOMS: atom_id res chain seq x y z
N MET A 1 10.69 13.40 -0.69
CA MET A 1 9.35 12.84 -0.99
C MET A 1 8.84 13.58 -2.20
N PRO A 2 8.45 12.91 -3.30
CA PRO A 2 8.00 13.62 -4.48
C PRO A 2 6.73 14.43 -4.13
N PRO A 3 6.58 15.62 -4.72
CA PRO A 3 5.58 16.61 -4.28
C PRO A 3 4.13 16.12 -4.40
N ASP A 4 3.88 15.06 -5.18
CA ASP A 4 2.55 14.52 -5.48
C ASP A 4 2.22 13.21 -4.77
N GLU A 5 3.07 12.69 -3.90
CA GLU A 5 2.86 11.38 -3.28
C GLU A 5 1.76 11.44 -2.21
N ASP A 6 0.69 10.67 -2.42
CA ASP A 6 -0.47 10.63 -1.52
C ASP A 6 -0.78 9.20 -1.04
N LEU A 7 -1.28 9.05 0.19
CA LEU A 7 -1.65 7.75 0.75
C LEU A 7 -2.68 7.01 -0.11
N HIS A 8 -3.63 7.74 -0.69
CA HIS A 8 -4.65 7.17 -1.58
C HIS A 8 -4.01 6.67 -2.87
N LYS A 9 -3.00 7.38 -3.41
CA LYS A 9 -2.25 6.93 -4.59
C LYS A 9 -1.50 5.63 -4.31
N VAL A 10 -0.85 5.49 -3.15
CA VAL A 10 -0.19 4.23 -2.74
C VAL A 10 -1.20 3.09 -2.68
N ARG A 11 -2.35 3.32 -2.04
CA ARG A 11 -3.44 2.33 -1.96
C ARG A 11 -3.95 1.92 -3.35
N ASP A 12 -4.15 2.87 -4.24
CA ASP A 12 -4.67 2.62 -5.58
C ASP A 12 -3.67 1.85 -6.43
N ARG A 13 -2.36 2.09 -6.26
CA ARG A 13 -1.30 1.27 -6.89
C ARG A 13 -1.30 -0.16 -6.37
N LEU A 14 -1.44 -0.38 -5.06
CA LEU A 14 -1.58 -1.73 -4.48
C LEU A 14 -2.80 -2.47 -5.03
N ARG A 15 -3.97 -1.79 -5.08
CA ARG A 15 -5.20 -2.36 -5.65
C ARG A 15 -5.05 -2.68 -7.13
N SER A 16 -4.39 -1.81 -7.90
CA SER A 16 -4.07 -2.05 -9.30
C SER A 16 -3.13 -3.24 -9.49
N ALA A 17 -2.05 -3.35 -8.69
CA ALA A 17 -1.12 -4.48 -8.74
C ALA A 17 -1.82 -5.81 -8.44
N TRP A 18 -2.76 -5.81 -7.48
CA TRP A 18 -3.61 -6.96 -7.18
C TRP A 18 -4.54 -7.31 -8.35
N ALA A 19 -5.30 -6.33 -8.86
CA ALA A 19 -6.25 -6.53 -9.96
C ALA A 19 -5.58 -7.05 -11.24
N THR A 20 -4.32 -6.64 -11.47
CA THR A 20 -3.50 -7.07 -12.61
C THR A 20 -2.68 -8.33 -12.35
N ARG A 21 -2.89 -9.01 -11.20
CA ARG A 21 -2.13 -10.20 -10.77
C ARG A 21 -0.61 -10.02 -10.85
N ARG A 22 -0.09 -8.82 -10.57
CA ARG A 22 1.37 -8.56 -10.55
C ARG A 22 2.02 -8.92 -9.21
N VAL A 23 1.23 -9.11 -8.17
CA VAL A 23 1.66 -9.42 -6.80
C VAL A 23 0.82 -10.55 -6.22
N CYS A 24 1.34 -11.22 -5.19
CA CYS A 24 0.59 -12.20 -4.41
C CYS A 24 -0.68 -11.57 -3.80
N GLY A 25 -1.84 -12.20 -4.03
CA GLY A 25 -3.12 -11.67 -3.60
C GLY A 25 -3.21 -11.49 -2.08
N LEU A 26 -2.71 -12.44 -1.30
CA LEU A 26 -2.71 -12.36 0.17
C LEU A 26 -1.89 -11.17 0.68
N VAL A 27 -0.69 -11.00 0.13
CA VAL A 27 0.20 -9.89 0.51
C VAL A 27 -0.38 -8.55 0.10
N ALA A 28 -0.94 -8.46 -1.12
CA ALA A 28 -1.55 -7.24 -1.62
C ALA A 28 -2.74 -6.79 -0.77
N VAL A 29 -3.62 -7.72 -0.37
CA VAL A 29 -4.75 -7.42 0.52
C VAL A 29 -4.27 -6.96 1.90
N ALA A 30 -3.31 -7.67 2.50
CA ALA A 30 -2.77 -7.31 3.81
C ALA A 30 -2.11 -5.92 3.79
N MET A 31 -1.33 -5.61 2.74
CA MET A 31 -0.70 -4.30 2.60
C MET A 31 -1.71 -3.19 2.29
N ALA A 32 -2.76 -3.46 1.51
CA ALA A 32 -3.84 -2.50 1.28
C ALA A 32 -4.58 -2.15 2.58
N LEU A 33 -4.91 -3.15 3.41
CA LEU A 33 -5.52 -2.94 4.73
C LEU A 33 -4.60 -2.12 5.65
N ARG A 34 -3.29 -2.38 5.60
CA ARG A 34 -2.29 -1.60 6.33
C ARG A 34 -2.32 -0.13 5.90
N VAL A 35 -2.34 0.15 4.60
CA VAL A 35 -2.42 1.53 4.07
C VAL A 35 -3.74 2.20 4.43
N ASP A 36 -4.88 1.50 4.35
CA ASP A 36 -6.17 2.02 4.80
C ASP A 36 -6.13 2.41 6.30
N ARG A 37 -5.43 1.64 7.13
CA ARG A 37 -5.22 1.99 8.54
C ARG A 37 -4.33 3.23 8.71
N LEU A 38 -3.29 3.40 7.89
CA LEU A 38 -2.44 4.59 7.91
C LEU A 38 -3.21 5.85 7.53
N ILE A 39 -4.07 5.76 6.50
CA ILE A 39 -4.99 6.85 6.10
C ILE A 39 -5.89 7.24 7.29
N ALA A 40 -6.46 6.26 7.99
CA ALA A 40 -7.32 6.53 9.14
C ALA A 40 -6.56 7.17 10.32
N LEU A 41 -5.31 6.77 10.56
CA LEU A 41 -4.49 7.34 11.64
C LEU A 41 -4.02 8.76 11.32
N ASP A 42 -3.65 9.02 10.07
CA ASP A 42 -3.29 10.34 9.54
C ASP A 42 -4.48 11.30 9.63
N GLY A 43 -5.65 10.90 9.10
CA GLY A 43 -6.88 11.70 9.16
C GLY A 43 -7.37 11.98 10.58
N ALA A 44 -7.03 11.14 11.55
CA ALA A 44 -7.32 11.35 12.97
C ALA A 44 -6.24 12.16 13.72
N GLY A 45 -5.17 12.60 13.05
CA GLY A 45 -4.04 13.30 13.67
C GLY A 45 -3.22 12.43 14.64
N ARG A 46 -3.38 11.10 14.57
CA ARG A 46 -2.69 10.13 15.44
C ARG A 46 -1.36 9.67 14.87
N LEU A 47 -1.06 10.05 13.63
CA LEU A 47 0.18 9.76 12.94
C LEU A 47 0.55 10.97 12.09
N ARG A 48 1.81 11.40 12.10
CA ARG A 48 2.28 12.50 11.26
C ARG A 48 2.19 12.09 9.79
N ARG A 49 1.80 13.02 8.92
CA ARG A 49 1.61 12.78 7.48
C ARG A 49 2.82 12.16 6.79
N GLU A 50 4.02 12.62 7.15
CA GLU A 50 5.28 12.12 6.62
C GLU A 50 5.55 10.66 7.05
N ASP A 51 5.31 10.35 8.32
CA ASP A 51 5.46 8.98 8.85
C ASP A 51 4.42 8.05 8.23
N ALA A 52 3.17 8.48 8.12
CA ALA A 52 2.11 7.74 7.46
C ALA A 52 2.49 7.38 6.02
N LEU A 53 3.02 8.36 5.27
CA LEU A 53 3.40 8.10 3.89
C LEU A 53 4.60 7.19 3.78
N ARG A 54 5.65 7.41 4.58
CA ARG A 54 6.82 6.54 4.60
C ARG A 54 6.40 5.09 4.86
N MET A 55 5.56 4.86 5.87
CA MET A 55 5.03 3.53 6.19
C MET A 55 4.14 2.94 5.08
N ALA A 56 3.43 3.78 4.32
CA ALA A 56 2.63 3.32 3.18
C ALA A 56 3.53 2.90 2.01
N LEU A 57 4.58 3.67 1.71
CA LEU A 57 5.57 3.34 0.69
C LEU A 57 6.34 2.05 1.05
N GLU A 58 6.68 1.87 2.32
CA GLU A 58 7.26 0.61 2.83
C GLU A 58 6.31 -0.58 2.60
N ALA A 59 5.01 -0.40 2.86
CA ALA A 59 4.00 -1.43 2.61
C ALA A 59 3.87 -1.78 1.13
N GLU A 60 3.92 -0.78 0.25
CA GLU A 60 3.94 -0.99 -1.20
C GLU A 60 5.18 -1.76 -1.65
N ALA A 61 6.37 -1.37 -1.18
CA ALA A 61 7.60 -2.06 -1.49
C ALA A 61 7.55 -3.54 -1.08
N VAL A 62 7.04 -3.84 0.12
CA VAL A 62 6.83 -5.22 0.58
C VAL A 62 5.89 -6.00 -0.33
N ALA A 63 4.77 -5.40 -0.75
CA ALA A 63 3.84 -6.08 -1.65
C ALA A 63 4.48 -6.43 -3.00
N LEU A 64 5.30 -5.52 -3.54
CA LEU A 64 5.98 -5.70 -4.82
C LEU A 64 7.10 -6.75 -4.78
N CYS A 65 7.57 -7.15 -3.60
CA CYS A 65 8.56 -8.22 -3.44
C CYS A 65 7.97 -9.62 -3.62
N VAL A 66 6.65 -9.80 -3.50
CA VAL A 66 6.03 -11.13 -3.50
C VAL A 66 5.22 -11.35 -4.77
N ARG A 67 5.76 -12.17 -5.68
CA ARG A 67 5.11 -12.53 -6.95
C ARG A 67 3.85 -13.39 -6.73
N PRO A 68 2.87 -13.32 -7.65
CA PRO A 68 1.72 -14.24 -7.63
C PRO A 68 2.19 -15.69 -7.79
N LEU A 69 1.37 -16.63 -7.29
CA LEU A 69 1.55 -18.04 -7.62
C LEU A 69 1.10 -18.30 -9.08
N PRO A 70 1.69 -19.28 -9.77
CA PRO A 70 1.20 -19.74 -11.06
C PRO A 70 -0.27 -20.15 -10.98
N LEU A 71 -0.98 -19.95 -12.09
CA LEU A 71 -2.32 -20.51 -12.22
C LEU A 71 -2.21 -22.01 -12.45
N PRO A 72 -3.14 -22.81 -11.91
CA PRO A 72 -3.25 -24.21 -12.27
C PRO A 72 -3.63 -24.38 -13.75
#